data_AF-A0AAD7ZAB5-F1
#
_entry.id   AF-A0AAD7ZAB5-F1
#
_cell.length_a   1.000
_cell.length_b   1.000
_cell.length_c   1.000
_cell.angle_alpha   90.00
_cell.angle_beta   90.00
_cell.angle_gamma   90.00
#
_symmetry.space_group_name_H-M   'P 1'
#
loop_
_entity.id
_entity.type
_entity.pdbx_description
1 polymer ?
#
loop_
_entity_poly.entity_id
_entity_poly.type
_entity_poly.pdbx_seq_one_letter_code
_entity_poly.pdbx_strand_id
1 'polypeptide(L)'
;ARNHGVGYYSFSQDEDIRKSQQEALNKLRQQTQKVQEATKDARERRKQQMEARLKAARRRKRERMGLPPEDEQQVRPWDIGKEGVKQVMSQEDWVEKKRKERVDEFAPPSSYRPDFIPSSDPQVKSKPTLFFSSKKPKSARDSVKRQMEISSCDDLEAAGSSTETRGRGTEVPPPATFEYYGPTSTAVKKNYTKGGDLESAIDAGLKFLRQQTEEKQKMREKGLLDIV
;
A
#
# COMPACT_ATOMS: atom_id res chain seq x y z
N ALA A 1 -43.14 -0.88 33.22
CA ALA A 1 -41.98 -1.74 33.52
C ALA A 1 -41.02 -1.67 32.33
N ARG A 2 -39.72 -1.43 32.55
CA ARG A 2 -38.73 -1.41 31.46
C ARG A 2 -38.40 -2.86 31.12
N ASN A 3 -38.65 -3.29 29.89
CA ASN A 3 -38.22 -4.60 29.42
C ASN A 3 -36.68 -4.61 29.39
N HIS A 4 -36.06 -5.19 30.42
CA HIS A 4 -34.62 -5.37 30.47
C HIS A 4 -34.23 -6.45 29.45
N GLY A 5 -33.78 -6.04 28.27
CA GLY A 5 -33.41 -6.92 27.14
C GLY A 5 -32.09 -7.69 27.31
N VAL A 6 -31.65 -7.94 28.54
CA VAL A 6 -30.47 -8.77 28.84
C VAL A 6 -30.98 -10.09 29.39
N GLY A 7 -30.77 -11.18 28.64
CA GLY A 7 -31.16 -12.51 29.08
C GLY A 7 -30.44 -12.88 30.37
N TYR A 8 -31.13 -12.79 31.50
CA TYR A 8 -30.60 -13.23 32.78
C TYR A 8 -30.57 -14.76 32.78
N TYR A 9 -29.37 -15.33 32.91
CA TYR A 9 -29.22 -16.75 33.20
C TYR A 9 -29.76 -17.01 34.60
N SER A 10 -30.84 -17.78 34.71
CA SER A 10 -31.46 -18.13 35.99
C SER A 10 -30.61 -19.19 36.69
N PHE A 11 -29.84 -18.77 37.69
CA PHE A 11 -29.08 -19.70 38.53
C PHE A 11 -30.01 -20.51 39.43
N SER A 12 -29.56 -21.71 39.83
CA SER A 12 -30.28 -22.54 40.79
C SER A 12 -30.48 -21.82 42.13
N GLN A 13 -31.55 -22.15 42.85
CA GLN A 13 -31.82 -21.64 44.20
C GLN A 13 -30.84 -22.22 45.23
N ASP A 14 -30.37 -23.44 45.01
CA ASP A 14 -29.36 -24.10 45.83
C ASP A 14 -27.99 -23.44 45.67
N GLU A 15 -27.35 -23.13 46.79
CA GLU A 15 -26.09 -22.38 46.79
C GLU A 15 -24.93 -23.16 46.17
N ASP A 16 -24.83 -24.46 46.43
CA ASP A 16 -23.73 -25.28 45.93
C ASP A 16 -23.80 -25.43 44.40
N ILE A 17 -25.00 -25.65 43.88
CA ILE A 17 -25.26 -25.71 42.43
C ILE A 17 -24.99 -24.33 41.82
N ARG A 18 -25.45 -23.24 42.44
CA ARG A 18 -25.18 -21.87 41.97
C ARG A 18 -23.69 -21.56 41.92
N LYS A 19 -22.91 -21.92 42.95
CA LYS A 19 -21.45 -21.73 42.98
C LYS A 19 -20.78 -22.48 41.84
N SER A 20 -21.14 -23.75 41.64
CA SER A 20 -20.60 -24.55 40.53
C SER A 20 -20.92 -23.94 39.15
N GLN A 21 -22.13 -23.42 38.95
CA GLN A 21 -22.56 -22.74 37.71
C GLN A 21 -21.77 -21.45 37.49
N GLN A 22 -21.58 -20.64 38.54
CA GLN A 22 -20.79 -19.41 38.47
C GLN A 22 -19.32 -19.70 38.18
N GLU A 23 -18.73 -20.70 38.81
CA GLU A 23 -17.36 -21.13 38.54
C GLU A 23 -17.18 -21.62 37.10
N ALA A 24 -18.14 -22.39 36.57
CA ALA A 24 -18.11 -22.83 35.18
C ALA A 24 -18.13 -21.63 34.21
N LEU A 25 -19.01 -20.65 34.44
CA LEU A 25 -19.05 -19.42 33.65
C LEU A 25 -17.76 -18.58 33.77
N ASN A 26 -17.20 -18.48 34.98
CA ASN A 26 -15.95 -17.77 35.22
C ASN A 26 -14.78 -18.45 34.51
N LYS A 27 -14.70 -19.79 34.54
CA LYS A 27 -13.70 -20.56 33.78
C LYS A 27 -13.82 -20.31 32.28
N LEU A 28 -15.03 -20.36 31.73
CA LEU A 28 -15.28 -20.06 30.31
C LEU A 28 -14.87 -18.63 29.94
N ARG A 29 -15.17 -17.66 30.83
CA ARG A 29 -14.75 -16.27 30.66
C ARG A 29 -13.24 -16.13 30.63
N GLN A 30 -12.53 -16.76 31.57
CA GLN A 30 -11.07 -16.76 31.61
C GLN A 30 -10.47 -17.39 30.36
N GLN A 31 -11.04 -18.50 29.88
CA GLN A 31 -10.62 -19.12 28.61
C GLN A 31 -10.80 -18.14 27.44
N THR A 32 -11.96 -17.49 27.35
CA THR A 32 -12.26 -16.51 26.30
C THR A 32 -11.30 -15.31 26.36
N GLN A 33 -11.01 -14.80 27.55
CA GLN A 33 -10.07 -13.71 27.76
C GLN A 33 -8.65 -14.10 27.33
N LYS A 34 -8.16 -15.28 27.74
CA LYS A 34 -6.84 -15.79 27.34
C LYS A 34 -6.72 -15.91 25.81
N VAL A 35 -7.77 -16.36 25.13
CA VAL A 35 -7.79 -16.42 23.66
C VAL A 35 -7.76 -15.02 23.05
N GLN A 36 -8.51 -14.07 23.59
CA GLN A 36 -8.49 -12.68 23.12
C GLN A 36 -7.13 -12.01 23.35
N GLU A 37 -6.48 -12.26 24.47
CA GLU A 37 -5.13 -11.75 24.76
C GLU A 37 -4.11 -12.38 23.83
N ALA A 38 -4.09 -13.71 23.69
CA ALA A 38 -3.18 -14.40 22.78
C ALA A 38 -3.31 -13.93 21.31
N THR A 39 -4.54 -13.66 20.85
CA THR A 39 -4.79 -13.13 19.51
C THR A 39 -4.31 -11.68 19.35
N LYS A 40 -4.51 -10.82 20.37
CA LYS A 40 -3.96 -9.46 20.41
C LYS A 40 -2.44 -9.47 20.40
N ASP A 41 -1.81 -10.25 21.26
CA ASP A 41 -0.36 -10.39 21.35
C ASP A 41 0.24 -10.87 20.03
N ALA A 42 -0.39 -11.86 19.37
CA ALA A 42 0.05 -12.33 18.06
C ALA A 42 -0.05 -11.23 17.00
N ARG A 43 -1.09 -10.40 17.04
CA ARG A 43 -1.24 -9.24 16.14
C ARG A 43 -0.17 -8.18 16.40
N GLU A 44 0.13 -7.89 17.67
CA GLU A 44 1.17 -6.95 18.06
C GLU A 44 2.55 -7.44 17.66
N ARG A 45 2.88 -8.71 17.89
CA ARG A 45 4.14 -9.32 17.42
C ARG A 45 4.29 -9.21 15.90
N ARG A 46 3.22 -9.46 15.13
CA ARG A 46 3.23 -9.28 13.67
C ARG A 46 3.44 -7.82 13.28
N LYS A 47 2.78 -6.88 13.97
CA LYS A 47 2.93 -5.44 13.74
C LYS A 47 4.37 -5.01 14.00
N GLN A 48 4.96 -5.41 15.13
CA GLN A 48 6.35 -5.14 15.49
C GLN A 48 7.33 -5.71 14.47
N GLN A 49 7.12 -6.95 14.01
CA GLN A 49 7.96 -7.54 12.96
C GLN A 49 7.87 -6.78 11.64
N MET A 50 6.67 -6.37 11.24
CA MET A 50 6.47 -5.57 10.02
C MET A 50 7.11 -4.19 10.16
N GLU A 51 6.98 -3.55 11.31
CA GLU A 51 7.61 -2.26 11.61
C GLU A 51 9.13 -2.37 11.62
N ALA A 52 9.70 -3.39 12.26
CA ALA A 52 11.13 -3.67 12.24
C ALA A 52 11.64 -3.89 10.81
N ARG A 53 10.88 -4.64 9.98
CA ARG A 53 11.19 -4.82 8.56
C ARG A 53 11.15 -3.50 7.79
N LEU A 54 10.16 -2.66 8.03
CA LEU A 54 10.07 -1.34 7.41
C LEU A 54 11.20 -0.41 7.87
N LYS A 55 11.54 -0.40 9.16
CA LYS A 55 12.68 0.36 9.72
C LYS A 55 13.99 -0.10 9.08
N ALA A 56 14.22 -1.41 8.98
CA ALA A 56 15.40 -1.97 8.32
C ALA A 56 15.43 -1.65 6.81
N ALA A 57 14.30 -1.72 6.11
CA ALA A 57 14.21 -1.36 4.70
C ALA A 57 14.49 0.14 4.46
N ARG A 58 13.96 1.02 5.31
CA ARG A 58 14.27 2.45 5.32
C ARG A 58 15.75 2.70 5.54
N ARG A 59 16.35 2.05 6.54
CA ARG A 59 17.79 2.13 6.83
C ARG A 59 18.63 1.71 5.62
N ARG A 60 18.35 0.55 5.01
CA ARG A 60 19.06 0.07 3.80
C ARG A 60 18.93 1.02 2.62
N LYS A 61 17.72 1.57 2.39
CA LYS A 61 17.51 2.55 1.32
C LYS A 61 18.32 3.82 1.58
N ARG A 62 18.40 4.26 2.83
CA ARG A 62 19.16 5.44 3.25
C ARG A 62 20.67 5.24 3.09
N GLU A 63 21.20 4.11 3.55
CA GLU A 63 22.60 3.70 3.34
C GLU A 63 22.95 3.62 1.86
N ARG A 64 22.05 3.08 1.03
CA ARG A 64 22.23 3.05 -0.43
C ARG A 64 22.34 4.44 -1.06
N MET A 65 21.70 5.44 -0.46
CA MET A 65 21.78 6.84 -0.88
C MET A 65 22.97 7.57 -0.24
N GLY A 66 23.84 6.87 0.51
CA GLY A 66 24.99 7.46 1.19
C GLY A 66 24.63 8.40 2.35
N LEU A 67 23.36 8.38 2.79
CA LEU A 67 22.93 9.20 3.91
C LEU A 67 23.31 8.52 5.24
N PRO A 68 23.80 9.27 6.24
CA PRO A 68 24.11 8.73 7.56
C PRO A 68 22.87 8.09 8.20
N PRO A 69 23.07 7.10 9.12
CA PRO A 69 21.99 6.53 9.90
C PRO A 69 21.10 7.62 10.47
N GLU A 70 19.79 7.39 10.46
CA GLU A 70 18.84 8.34 11.04
C GLU A 70 19.04 8.29 12.56
N ASP A 71 19.74 9.28 13.11
CA ASP A 71 19.83 9.51 14.55
C ASP A 71 18.40 9.65 15.06
N GLU A 72 18.04 8.87 16.07
CA GLU A 72 16.74 8.94 16.72
C GLU A 72 16.51 10.40 17.10
N GLN A 73 15.55 11.03 16.42
CA GLN A 73 15.44 12.48 16.28
C GLN A 73 15.67 13.16 17.62
N GLN A 74 16.86 13.75 17.79
CA GLN A 74 17.10 14.67 18.88
C GLN A 74 16.11 15.80 18.70
N VAL A 75 15.06 15.81 19.54
CA VAL A 75 14.15 16.94 19.67
C VAL A 75 15.04 18.15 19.90
N ARG A 76 15.06 19.08 18.95
CA ARG A 76 15.96 20.22 19.04
C ARG A 76 15.60 20.99 20.31
N PRO A 77 16.56 21.62 21.01
CA PRO A 77 16.29 22.29 22.28
C PRO A 77 15.17 23.35 22.20
N TRP A 78 14.92 23.92 21.00
CA TRP A 78 13.86 24.88 20.73
C TRP A 78 12.51 24.28 20.28
N ASP A 79 12.46 22.97 20.01
CA ASP A 79 11.23 22.22 19.76
C ASP A 79 10.62 21.69 21.08
N ILE A 80 11.38 21.72 22.18
CA ILE A 80 10.91 21.44 23.55
C ILE A 80 9.93 22.55 23.97
N GLY A 81 8.70 22.20 24.33
CA GLY A 81 7.64 23.14 24.70
C GLY A 81 6.66 23.52 23.58
N LYS A 82 6.90 23.06 22.33
CA LYS A 82 5.92 23.16 21.22
C LYS A 82 4.86 22.04 21.24
N GLU A 83 4.98 21.10 22.16
CA GLU A 83 4.10 19.93 22.34
C GLU A 83 2.64 20.24 22.72
N GLY A 84 2.27 21.51 22.87
CA GLY A 84 0.88 22.00 22.98
C GLY A 84 0.42 22.93 21.86
N VAL A 85 1.29 23.26 20.89
CA VAL A 85 0.88 24.03 19.71
C VAL A 85 0.01 23.12 18.86
N LYS A 86 -1.32 23.24 19.07
CA LYS A 86 -2.33 22.61 18.22
C LYS A 86 -1.88 22.78 16.78
N GLN A 87 -1.70 21.65 16.08
CA GLN A 87 -1.49 21.64 14.63
C GLN A 87 -2.40 22.71 14.03
N VAL A 88 -1.79 23.70 13.38
CA VAL A 88 -2.53 24.70 12.62
C VAL A 88 -3.42 23.87 11.68
N MET A 89 -4.74 23.99 11.86
CA MET A 89 -5.74 23.18 11.14
C MET A 89 -5.36 23.06 9.66
N SER A 90 -5.54 21.87 9.06
CA SER A 90 -5.27 21.69 7.62
C SER A 90 -6.02 22.76 6.82
N GLN A 91 -5.51 23.11 5.64
CA GLN A 91 -6.20 24.05 4.74
C GLN A 91 -7.64 23.59 4.48
N GLU A 92 -7.87 22.28 4.36
CA GLU A 92 -9.19 21.67 4.19
C GLU A 92 -10.07 21.88 5.42
N ASP A 93 -9.55 21.59 6.62
CA ASP A 93 -10.24 21.81 7.89
C ASP A 93 -10.58 23.30 8.10
N TRP A 94 -9.69 24.20 7.69
CA TRP A 94 -9.90 25.64 7.74
C TRP A 94 -11.01 26.07 6.77
N VAL A 95 -11.00 25.54 5.55
CA VAL A 95 -12.05 25.77 4.55
C VAL A 95 -13.39 25.26 5.06
N GLU A 96 -13.45 24.10 5.70
CA GLU A 96 -14.69 23.55 6.26
C GLU A 96 -15.21 24.32 7.46
N LYS A 97 -14.31 24.77 8.34
CA LYS A 97 -14.66 25.69 9.42
C LYS A 97 -15.24 26.99 8.86
N LYS A 98 -14.62 27.57 7.82
CA LYS A 98 -15.13 28.76 7.15
C LYS A 98 -16.41 28.52 6.34
N ARG A 99 -16.63 27.32 5.82
CA ARG A 99 -17.91 26.94 5.19
C ARG A 99 -19.05 26.90 6.21
N LYS A 100 -18.79 26.40 7.42
CA LYS A 100 -19.77 26.36 8.52
C LYS A 100 -20.07 27.73 9.13
N GLU A 101 -19.07 28.61 9.14
CA GLU A 101 -19.21 30.00 9.63
C GLU A 101 -19.92 30.91 8.60
N ARG A 102 -19.88 30.55 7.31
CA ARG A 102 -20.51 31.33 6.24
C ARG A 102 -22.04 31.27 6.38
N VAL A 103 -22.68 32.44 6.32
CA VAL A 103 -24.14 32.58 6.25
C VAL A 103 -24.65 31.89 4.97
N ASP A 104 -25.69 31.06 5.10
CA ASP A 104 -26.30 30.33 3.97
C ASP A 104 -26.79 31.26 2.85
N GLU A 105 -26.97 32.55 3.12
CA GLU A 105 -27.29 33.61 2.15
C GLU A 105 -26.22 33.80 1.06
N PHE A 106 -24.97 33.44 1.35
CA PHE A 106 -23.87 33.48 0.38
C PHE A 106 -23.64 32.12 -0.31
N ALA A 107 -24.31 31.06 0.16
CA ALA A 107 -24.42 29.84 -0.63
C ALA A 107 -25.39 30.11 -1.79
N PRO A 108 -25.14 29.56 -3.00
CA PRO A 108 -26.15 29.63 -4.05
C PRO A 108 -27.47 29.08 -3.46
N PRO A 109 -28.60 29.78 -3.66
CA PRO A 109 -29.87 29.37 -3.06
C PRO A 109 -30.12 27.91 -3.39
N SER A 110 -30.66 27.15 -2.42
CA SER A 110 -30.90 25.72 -2.58
C SER A 110 -31.86 25.37 -3.73
N SER A 111 -32.54 26.38 -4.29
CA SER A 111 -33.28 26.31 -5.56
C SER A 111 -32.39 26.05 -6.78
N TYR A 112 -31.09 26.36 -6.70
CA TYR A 112 -30.06 25.98 -7.67
C TYR A 112 -29.51 24.59 -7.36
N ARG A 113 -30.40 23.62 -7.14
CA ARG A 113 -30.05 22.24 -7.43
C ARG A 113 -30.21 22.09 -8.94
N PRO A 114 -29.13 21.92 -9.72
CA PRO A 114 -29.32 21.47 -11.09
C PRO A 114 -30.05 20.12 -10.98
N ASP A 115 -31.15 19.95 -11.70
CA ASP A 115 -31.97 18.73 -11.77
C ASP A 115 -31.20 17.48 -12.25
N PHE A 116 -29.86 17.54 -12.28
CA PHE A 116 -28.95 16.45 -12.55
C PHE A 116 -28.39 15.85 -11.25
N ILE A 117 -29.27 15.39 -10.36
CA ILE A 117 -28.90 14.34 -9.40
C ILE A 117 -29.50 13.04 -9.95
N PRO A 118 -28.72 12.21 -10.66
CA PRO A 118 -29.20 10.88 -11.03
C PRO A 118 -29.50 10.11 -9.74
N SER A 119 -30.77 9.70 -9.61
CA SER A 119 -31.31 8.89 -8.53
C SER A 119 -30.38 7.74 -8.17
N SER A 120 -30.14 7.54 -6.88
CA SER A 120 -29.35 6.44 -6.32
C SER A 120 -30.14 5.12 -6.32
N ASP A 121 -30.61 4.68 -7.48
CA ASP A 121 -30.95 3.28 -7.71
C ASP A 121 -29.68 2.51 -8.13
N PRO A 122 -29.44 1.29 -7.60
CA PRO A 122 -28.24 0.51 -7.90
C PRO A 122 -28.41 -0.21 -9.24
N GLN A 123 -28.54 0.54 -10.33
CA GLN A 123 -28.38 0.03 -11.68
C GLN A 123 -27.17 0.74 -12.28
N VAL A 124 -26.04 0.03 -12.25
CA VAL A 124 -24.76 0.44 -12.82
C VAL A 124 -24.94 0.73 -14.31
N LYS A 125 -25.21 1.99 -14.65
CA LYS A 125 -24.97 2.52 -15.98
C LYS A 125 -23.77 3.44 -15.88
N SER A 126 -22.64 2.94 -16.37
CA SER A 126 -21.41 3.71 -16.53
C SER A 126 -21.72 5.01 -17.26
N LYS A 127 -21.42 6.15 -16.62
CA LYS A 127 -21.46 7.46 -17.27
C LYS A 127 -20.63 7.40 -18.57
N PRO A 128 -21.05 8.01 -19.69
CA PRO A 128 -20.15 8.24 -20.80
C PRO A 128 -19.11 9.26 -20.32
N THR A 129 -17.96 8.76 -19.88
CA THR A 129 -16.79 9.60 -19.65
C THR A 129 -16.36 10.13 -21.01
N LEU A 130 -16.35 11.45 -21.18
CA LEU A 130 -15.56 12.09 -22.23
C LEU A 130 -14.10 11.74 -21.95
N PHE A 131 -13.62 10.71 -22.64
CA PHE A 131 -12.24 10.25 -22.56
C PHE A 131 -11.35 11.26 -23.29
N PHE A 132 -10.74 12.18 -22.56
CA PHE A 132 -9.48 12.77 -23.00
C PHE A 132 -8.36 11.77 -22.69
N SER A 133 -8.28 10.71 -23.50
CA SER A 133 -7.21 9.73 -23.41
C SER A 133 -5.95 10.31 -24.04
N SER A 134 -4.98 10.73 -23.23
CA SER A 134 -3.75 9.93 -23.08
C SER A 134 -2.77 10.59 -22.12
N LYS A 135 -2.61 9.96 -20.95
CA LYS A 135 -1.33 9.61 -20.32
C LYS A 135 -1.64 8.97 -18.98
N LYS A 136 -1.62 7.64 -18.95
CA LYS A 136 -1.46 6.90 -17.70
C LYS A 136 -0.05 7.21 -17.18
N PRO A 137 0.13 7.57 -15.90
CA PRO A 137 1.45 7.62 -15.31
C PRO A 137 2.01 6.20 -15.31
N LYS A 138 3.10 5.99 -16.06
CA LYS A 138 3.95 4.81 -15.85
C LYS A 138 4.47 4.95 -14.43
N SER A 139 4.07 4.00 -13.59
CA SER A 139 4.69 3.77 -12.30
C SER A 139 6.20 3.71 -12.52
N ALA A 140 6.93 4.64 -11.91
CA ALA A 140 8.37 4.60 -11.82
C ALA A 140 8.79 3.30 -11.12
N ARG A 141 9.15 2.29 -11.91
CA ARG A 141 10.19 1.36 -11.52
C ARG A 141 11.47 1.89 -12.15
N ASP A 142 12.12 2.76 -11.37
CA ASP A 142 13.52 3.07 -11.58
C ASP A 142 14.32 1.77 -11.55
N SER A 143 14.89 1.43 -12.69
CA SER A 143 16.06 0.57 -12.78
C SER A 143 17.03 1.30 -13.68
N VAL A 144 17.68 2.28 -13.05
CA VAL A 144 18.89 2.91 -13.57
C VAL A 144 19.94 1.82 -13.76
N LYS A 145 20.26 1.51 -15.01
CA LYS A 145 21.61 1.14 -15.42
C LYS A 145 22.05 2.19 -16.43
N ARG A 146 22.63 3.26 -15.89
CA ARG A 146 23.39 4.24 -16.64
C ARG A 146 24.81 3.68 -16.68
N GLN A 147 25.13 2.91 -17.72
CA GLN A 147 26.53 2.75 -18.13
C GLN A 147 26.88 3.99 -18.94
N MET A 148 27.93 4.67 -18.48
CA MET A 148 28.69 5.60 -19.31
C MET A 148 29.31 4.79 -20.45
N GLU A 149 29.07 5.22 -21.67
CA GLU A 149 30.00 4.99 -22.78
C GLU A 149 30.23 6.36 -23.39
N ILE A 150 31.47 6.80 -23.23
CA ILE A 150 32.05 8.00 -23.82
C ILE A 150 32.38 7.60 -25.25
N SER A 151 31.74 8.20 -26.25
CA SER A 151 32.24 8.17 -27.63
C SER A 151 32.34 9.58 -28.16
N SER A 152 33.57 10.11 -28.06
CA SER A 152 34.09 11.17 -28.90
C SER A 152 34.01 10.72 -30.37
N CYS A 153 33.54 11.61 -31.24
CA CYS A 153 33.95 11.64 -32.63
C CYS A 153 33.79 13.08 -33.17
N ASP A 154 34.95 13.73 -33.22
CA ASP A 154 35.37 14.86 -34.04
C ASP A 154 34.76 14.85 -35.47
N ASP A 155 34.22 15.97 -35.95
CA ASP A 155 34.91 17.00 -36.76
C ASP A 155 34.87 16.67 -38.26
N LEU A 156 34.01 17.38 -39.02
CA LEU A 156 34.24 17.70 -40.43
C LEU A 156 33.47 18.98 -40.81
N GLU A 157 34.26 19.96 -41.24
CA GLU A 157 33.94 21.32 -41.69
C GLU A 157 33.41 21.40 -43.14
N ALA A 158 32.83 22.58 -43.43
CA ALA A 158 32.76 23.32 -44.70
C ALA A 158 31.64 23.10 -45.76
N ALA A 159 30.91 24.23 -45.96
CA ALA A 159 30.57 24.90 -47.23
C ALA A 159 29.12 24.85 -47.79
N GLY A 160 28.35 25.89 -47.44
CA GLY A 160 27.85 26.91 -48.40
C GLY A 160 26.55 26.70 -49.18
N SER A 161 25.50 27.48 -48.86
CA SER A 161 24.68 28.24 -49.83
C SER A 161 23.59 29.03 -49.11
N SER A 162 23.59 30.34 -49.33
CA SER A 162 22.63 31.33 -48.84
C SER A 162 21.46 31.50 -49.80
N THR A 163 20.22 31.31 -49.34
CA THR A 163 19.06 32.08 -49.83
C THR A 163 17.90 32.07 -48.82
N GLU A 164 17.48 33.29 -48.51
CA GLU A 164 16.15 33.74 -48.08
C GLU A 164 15.56 33.38 -46.72
N THR A 165 15.44 34.45 -45.94
CA THR A 165 14.58 34.67 -44.79
C THR A 165 13.10 34.49 -45.13
N ARG A 166 12.50 33.39 -44.69
CA ARG A 166 11.13 33.36 -44.15
C ARG A 166 11.13 32.46 -42.94
N GLY A 167 10.62 32.97 -41.82
CA GLY A 167 10.69 32.32 -40.50
C GLY A 167 10.45 30.82 -40.61
N ARG A 168 11.45 30.03 -40.21
CA ARG A 168 11.31 28.59 -40.06
C ARG A 168 10.26 28.38 -38.98
N GLY A 169 9.03 28.17 -39.42
CA GLY A 169 8.00 27.63 -38.58
C GLY A 169 8.56 26.37 -37.94
N THR A 170 8.33 26.22 -36.64
CA THR A 170 8.52 24.97 -35.94
C THR A 170 7.61 23.93 -36.61
N GLU A 171 8.10 23.28 -37.66
CA GLU A 171 7.49 22.07 -38.19
C GLU A 171 7.60 21.05 -37.06
N VAL A 172 6.51 20.94 -36.30
CA VAL A 172 6.39 19.94 -35.27
C VAL A 172 6.43 18.60 -36.01
N PRO A 173 7.41 17.72 -35.74
CA PRO A 173 7.46 16.43 -36.39
C PRO A 173 6.10 15.75 -36.23
N PRO A 174 5.65 14.95 -37.22
CA PRO A 174 4.38 14.25 -37.09
C PRO A 174 4.38 13.54 -35.73
N PRO A 175 3.25 13.60 -34.99
CA PRO A 175 3.18 12.91 -33.71
C PRO A 175 3.61 11.48 -33.94
N ALA A 176 4.31 10.87 -32.98
CA ALA A 176 4.77 9.50 -33.08
C ALA A 176 3.56 8.57 -33.26
N THR A 177 3.10 8.41 -34.50
CA THR A 177 2.06 7.50 -34.88
C THR A 177 2.71 6.13 -34.93
N PHE A 178 1.99 5.16 -34.37
CA PHE A 178 2.43 3.78 -34.31
C PHE A 178 2.70 3.19 -35.72
N GLU A 179 2.13 3.77 -36.77
CA GLU A 179 2.34 3.35 -38.16
C GLU A 179 3.65 3.85 -38.79
N TYR A 180 4.18 5.00 -38.39
CA TYR A 180 5.36 5.60 -39.02
C TYR A 180 6.68 5.27 -38.28
N TYR A 181 6.64 4.98 -36.98
CA TYR A 181 7.82 4.63 -36.16
C TYR A 181 7.66 3.37 -35.28
N GLY A 182 6.57 2.62 -35.42
CA GLY A 182 6.29 1.45 -34.58
C GLY A 182 7.01 0.18 -35.05
N PRO A 183 7.59 -0.64 -34.14
CA PRO A 183 8.15 -1.93 -34.48
C PRO A 183 7.03 -2.87 -34.97
N THR A 184 7.22 -3.46 -36.15
CA THR A 184 6.33 -4.49 -36.71
C THR A 184 6.30 -5.69 -35.76
N SER A 185 5.23 -5.80 -34.97
CA SER A 185 5.17 -6.75 -33.87
C SER A 185 4.73 -8.14 -34.34
N THR A 186 5.68 -9.07 -34.46
CA THR A 186 5.39 -10.51 -34.49
C THR A 186 6.09 -11.21 -33.32
N ALA A 187 5.81 -10.77 -32.08
CA ALA A 187 6.22 -11.50 -30.88
C ALA A 187 5.02 -12.23 -30.28
N VAL A 188 4.94 -13.54 -30.55
CA VAL A 188 3.94 -14.46 -30.00
C VAL A 188 4.09 -14.53 -28.48
N LYS A 189 3.08 -14.06 -27.74
CA LYS A 189 3.02 -14.20 -26.29
C LYS A 189 2.57 -15.62 -25.94
N LYS A 190 3.44 -16.41 -25.29
CA LYS A 190 3.07 -17.71 -24.73
C LYS A 190 2.15 -17.49 -23.53
N ASN A 191 0.94 -18.05 -23.59
CA ASN A 191 -0.01 -18.05 -22.50
C ASN A 191 0.44 -19.05 -21.42
N TYR A 192 0.61 -18.57 -20.19
CA TYR A 192 0.79 -19.43 -19.02
C TYR A 192 -0.57 -20.01 -18.64
N THR A 193 -0.78 -21.30 -18.84
CA THR A 193 -2.02 -22.00 -18.48
C THR A 193 -2.14 -22.04 -16.96
N LYS A 194 -3.01 -21.21 -16.40
CA LYS A 194 -3.50 -21.38 -15.03
C LYS A 194 -4.43 -22.59 -15.00
N GLY A 195 -3.96 -23.74 -14.51
CA GLY A 195 -4.89 -24.82 -14.15
C GLY A 195 -4.38 -26.26 -14.18
N GLY A 196 -3.21 -26.55 -14.76
CA GLY A 196 -2.76 -27.95 -14.91
C GLY A 196 -1.93 -28.52 -13.75
N ASP A 197 -1.16 -27.68 -13.06
CA ASP A 197 -0.05 -28.17 -12.23
C ASP A 197 -0.12 -27.72 -10.76
N LEU A 198 -1.31 -27.39 -10.23
CA LEU A 198 -1.41 -26.95 -8.84
C LEU A 198 -1.08 -28.09 -7.88
N GLU A 199 -1.63 -29.28 -8.11
CA GLU A 199 -1.40 -30.46 -7.27
C GLU A 199 0.05 -30.93 -7.35
N SER A 200 0.62 -31.01 -8.57
CA SER A 200 2.03 -31.34 -8.78
C SER A 200 2.98 -30.31 -8.14
N ALA A 201 2.66 -29.02 -8.22
CA ALA A 201 3.45 -27.97 -7.57
C ALA A 201 3.36 -28.04 -6.04
N ILE A 202 2.20 -28.37 -5.47
CA ILE A 202 2.03 -28.57 -4.03
C ILE A 202 2.83 -29.80 -3.58
N ASP A 203 2.73 -30.92 -4.29
CA ASP A 203 3.46 -32.15 -3.99
C ASP A 203 4.97 -31.97 -4.08
N ALA A 204 5.46 -31.28 -5.11
CA ALA A 204 6.86 -30.93 -5.25
C ALA A 204 7.33 -30.04 -4.09
N GLY A 205 6.50 -29.07 -3.68
CA GLY A 205 6.77 -28.21 -2.53
C GLY A 205 6.85 -28.99 -1.21
N LEU A 206 5.96 -29.93 -0.98
CA LEU A 206 5.96 -30.76 0.23
C LEU A 206 7.14 -31.74 0.27
N LYS A 207 7.50 -32.36 -0.87
CA LYS A 207 8.70 -33.21 -1.00
C LYS A 207 9.97 -32.43 -0.70
N PHE A 208 10.09 -31.20 -1.21
CA PHE A 208 11.22 -30.33 -0.93
C PHE A 208 11.35 -30.00 0.56
N LEU A 209 10.24 -29.67 1.23
CA LEU A 209 10.25 -29.41 2.67
C LEU A 209 10.66 -30.64 3.50
N ARG A 210 10.21 -31.84 3.12
CA ARG A 210 10.66 -33.09 3.76
C ARG A 210 12.16 -33.31 3.60
N GLN A 211 12.68 -33.15 2.38
CA GLN A 211 14.11 -33.28 2.09
C GLN A 211 14.94 -32.29 2.93
N GLN A 212 14.50 -31.04 3.05
CA GLN A 212 15.16 -30.04 3.90
C GLN A 212 15.16 -30.44 5.38
N THR A 213 14.07 -31.03 5.89
CA THR A 213 14.02 -31.50 7.28
C THR A 213 14.91 -32.72 7.52
N GLU A 214 14.97 -33.65 6.56
CA GLU A 214 15.84 -34.83 6.62
C GLU A 214 17.32 -34.43 6.54
N GLU A 215 17.69 -33.52 5.63
CA GLU A 215 19.05 -32.98 5.59
C GLU A 215 19.42 -32.30 6.90
N LYS A 216 18.51 -31.50 7.47
CA LYS A 216 18.75 -30.85 8.75
C LYS A 216 18.89 -31.87 9.88
N GLN A 217 18.08 -32.92 9.94
CA GLN A 217 18.23 -33.99 10.92
C GLN A 217 19.56 -34.72 10.74
N LYS A 218 19.93 -35.08 9.51
CA LYS A 218 21.21 -35.70 9.19
C LYS A 218 22.40 -34.83 9.57
N MET A 219 22.30 -33.51 9.42
CA MET A 219 23.33 -32.57 9.89
C MET A 219 23.40 -32.51 11.43
N ARG A 220 22.28 -32.67 12.14
CA ARG A 220 22.26 -32.79 13.62
C ARG A 220 22.90 -34.10 14.07
N GLU A 221 22.54 -35.22 13.44
CA GLU A 221 23.13 -36.53 13.73
C GLU A 221 24.63 -36.58 13.45
N LYS A 222 25.09 -35.84 12.43
CA LYS A 222 26.51 -35.67 12.11
C LYS A 222 27.24 -34.70 13.05
N GLY A 223 26.58 -34.18 14.08
CA GLY A 223 27.17 -33.23 15.03
C GLY A 223 27.53 -31.86 14.44
N LEU A 224 27.02 -31.53 13.25
CA LEU A 224 27.36 -30.29 12.54
C LEU A 224 26.51 -29.09 12.98
N LEU A 225 25.45 -29.34 13.75
CA LEU A 225 24.47 -28.34 14.22
C LEU A 225 24.50 -28.12 15.75
N ASP A 226 25.35 -28.84 16.49
CA ASP A 226 25.57 -28.67 17.94
C ASP A 226 26.87 -27.89 18.19
N ILE A 227 26.88 -26.62 17.79
CA ILE A 227 27.80 -25.63 18.37
C ILE A 227 26.96 -24.39 18.68
N VAL A 228 26.81 -24.14 19.98
CA VAL A 228 26.19 -23.05 20.76
C VAL A 228 25.06 -23.55 21.66
#